data_AF-A0AAW9V8E6-F1
#
_entry.id   AF-A0AAW9V8E6-F1
#
_cell.length_a   1.000
_cell.length_b   1.000
_cell.length_c   1.000
_cell.angle_alpha   90.00
_cell.angle_beta   90.00
_cell.angle_gamma   90.00
#
_symmetry.space_group_name_H-M   'P 1'
#
loop_
_entity.id
_entity.type
_entity.pdbx_description
1 polymer ?
#
loop_
_entity_poly.entity_id
_entity_poly.type
_entity_poly.pdbx_seq_one_letter_code
_entity_poly.pdbx_strand_id
1 'polypeptide(L)'
;MKLTVLRAIYFGGKVAVEGETIETLELHGRELIQKGYASELVIEHTTEQQEQQEQQEQQEQQEQQEQQEQQEQQEAKKSKPKKEK
;
A
#
# COMPACT_ATOMS: atom_id res chain seq x y z
N MET A 1 17.32 -6.63 5.37
CA MET A 1 17.05 -6.34 3.94
C MET A 1 16.95 -7.66 3.21
N LYS A 2 15.86 -7.90 2.48
CA LYS A 2 15.68 -9.12 1.68
C LYS A 2 16.16 -8.85 0.26
N LEU A 3 17.05 -9.71 -0.22
CA LEU A 3 17.70 -9.57 -1.53
C LEU A 3 17.58 -10.86 -2.33
N THR A 4 17.50 -10.73 -3.64
CA THR A 4 17.62 -11.83 -4.59
C THR A 4 19.05 -11.93 -5.07
N VAL A 5 19.67 -13.10 -4.90
CA VAL A 5 21.04 -13.36 -5.32
C VAL A 5 21.11 -13.41 -6.86
N LEU A 6 22.01 -12.64 -7.45
CA LEU A 6 22.28 -12.62 -8.89
C LEU A 6 23.52 -13.43 -9.28
N ARG A 7 24.39 -13.76 -8.32
CA ARG A 7 25.61 -14.56 -8.53
C ARG A 7 25.83 -15.44 -7.31
N ALA A 8 26.32 -16.66 -7.50
CA ALA A 8 26.57 -17.56 -6.38
C ALA A 8 27.48 -16.90 -5.33
N ILE A 9 27.00 -16.80 -4.09
CA ILE A 9 27.72 -16.21 -2.96
C ILE A 9 27.65 -17.11 -1.75
N TYR A 10 28.72 -17.13 -0.96
CA TYR A 10 28.72 -17.82 0.31
C TYR A 10 28.12 -16.92 1.38
N PHE A 11 26.98 -17.31 1.93
CA PHE A 11 26.22 -16.52 2.89
C PHE A 11 25.69 -17.41 4.02
N GLY A 12 25.99 -17.06 5.27
CA GLY A 12 25.46 -17.77 6.44
C GLY A 12 25.87 -19.24 6.56
N GLY A 13 27.02 -19.63 6.02
CA GLY A 13 27.49 -21.02 6.07
C GLY A 13 27.01 -21.90 4.91
N LYS A 14 26.27 -21.34 3.95
CA LYS A 14 25.81 -22.03 2.73
C LYS A 14 26.16 -21.23 1.48
N VAL A 15 26.23 -21.91 0.34
CA VAL A 15 26.33 -21.26 -0.97
C VAL A 15 24.90 -20.95 -1.43
N ALA A 16 24.55 -19.67 -1.45
CA ALA A 16 23.31 -19.19 -2.06
C ALA A 16 23.55 -19.04 -3.57
N VAL A 17 22.67 -19.64 -4.36
CA VAL A 17 22.75 -19.65 -5.83
C VAL A 17 21.90 -18.54 -6.45
N GLU A 18 22.07 -18.29 -7.74
CA GLU A 18 21.29 -17.30 -8.50
C GLU A 18 19.79 -17.56 -8.37
N GLY A 19 19.02 -16.52 -8.07
CA GLY A 19 17.58 -16.59 -7.79
C GLY A 19 17.23 -16.92 -6.34
N GLU A 20 18.19 -17.29 -5.49
CA GLU A 20 17.92 -17.54 -4.07
C GLU A 20 17.68 -16.23 -3.32
N THR A 21 16.72 -16.24 -2.40
CA THR A 21 16.46 -15.09 -1.52
C THR A 21 17.30 -15.21 -0.26
N ILE A 22 18.06 -14.17 0.05
CA ILE A 22 18.83 -14.08 1.29
C ILE A 22 18.41 -12.86 2.10
N GLU A 23 18.50 -12.97 3.42
CA GLU A 23 18.28 -11.86 4.33
C GLU A 23 19.62 -11.34 4.85
N THR A 24 19.92 -10.07 4.57
CA THR A 24 21.17 -9.43 4.96
C THR A 24 20.92 -8.19 5.81
N LEU A 25 21.95 -7.70 6.49
CA LEU A 25 21.94 -6.37 7.10
C LEU A 25 21.85 -5.30 6.01
N GLU A 26 21.37 -4.09 6.35
CA GLU A 26 21.21 -3.00 5.38
C GLU A 26 22.53 -2.59 4.72
N LEU A 27 23.59 -2.36 5.52
CA LEU A 27 24.90 -1.95 5.00
C LEU A 27 25.50 -3.02 4.08
N HIS A 28 25.43 -4.28 4.50
CA HIS A 28 25.95 -5.40 3.71
C HIS A 28 25.11 -5.63 2.43
N GLY A 29 23.80 -5.46 2.53
CA GLY A 29 22.91 -5.61 1.40
C GLY A 29 23.17 -4.57 0.31
N ARG A 30 23.37 -3.31 0.69
CA ARG A 30 23.78 -2.24 -0.24
C ARG A 30 25.11 -2.55 -0.91
N GLU A 31 26.07 -3.10 -0.17
CA GLU A 31 27.35 -3.52 -0.74
C GLU A 31 27.16 -4.62 -1.80
N LEU A 32 26.33 -5.63 -1.53
CA LEU A 32 26.01 -6.69 -2.48
C LEU A 32 25.30 -6.16 -3.73
N ILE A 33 24.40 -5.19 -3.57
CA ILE A 33 23.72 -4.51 -4.69
C ILE A 33 24.73 -3.72 -5.54
N GLN A 34 25.57 -2.90 -4.89
CA GLN A 34 26.56 -2.07 -5.58
C GLN A 34 27.58 -2.91 -6.35
N LYS A 35 27.95 -4.07 -5.80
CA LYS A 35 28.85 -5.03 -6.45
C LYS A 35 28.15 -5.93 -7.48
N GLY A 36 26.83 -5.87 -7.59
CA GLY A 36 26.04 -6.68 -8.52
C GLY A 36 26.00 -8.17 -8.18
N TYR A 37 26.11 -8.51 -6.90
CA TYR A 37 25.92 -9.89 -6.41
C TYR A 37 24.47 -10.18 -6.05
N ALA A 38 23.68 -9.16 -5.74
CA ALA A 38 22.28 -9.30 -5.38
C ALA A 38 21.47 -8.07 -5.85
N SER A 39 20.15 -8.21 -5.91
CA SER A 39 19.21 -7.13 -6.16
C SER A 39 18.21 -7.03 -5.02
N GLU A 40 17.67 -5.84 -4.78
CA GLU A 40 16.55 -5.69 -3.86
C GLU A 40 15.39 -6.57 -4.32
N LEU A 41 14.88 -7.38 -3.40
CA LEU A 41 13.70 -8.17 -3.70
C LEU A 41 12.53 -7.21 -3.63
N VAL A 42 12.12 -6.70 -4.79
CA VAL A 42 10.86 -5.97 -4.96
C VAL A 42 9.75 -7.00 -4.77
N ILE A 43 9.47 -7.35 -3.52
CA ILE A 43 8.15 -7.84 -3.16
C ILE A 43 7.29 -6.64 -3.50
N GLU A 44 6.50 -6.77 -4.56
CA GLU A 44 5.47 -5.83 -4.91
C GLU A 44 4.77 -5.33 -3.63
N HIS A 45 5.14 -4.13 -3.21
CA HIS A 45 4.30 -3.28 -2.38
C HIS A 45 3.05 -2.82 -3.16
N THR A 46 2.78 -3.39 -4.33
CA THR A 46 1.59 -3.13 -5.16
C THR A 46 0.31 -3.62 -4.47
N THR A 47 0.31 -4.77 -3.78
CA THR A 47 -0.93 -5.32 -3.23
C THR A 47 -1.42 -4.62 -1.95
N GLU A 48 -0.52 -4.19 -1.05
CA GLU A 48 -0.96 -3.54 0.20
C GLU A 48 -1.22 -2.03 0.07
N GLN A 49 -0.55 -1.31 -0.84
CA GLN A 49 -0.81 0.12 -1.04
C GLN A 49 -2.09 0.39 -1.85
N GLN A 50 -2.45 -0.47 -2.83
CA GLN A 50 -3.70 -0.31 -3.57
C GLN A 50 -4.93 -0.57 -2.69
N GLU A 51 -4.91 -1.60 -1.82
CA GLU A 51 -6.03 -1.90 -0.94
C GLU A 51 -6.31 -0.78 0.07
N GLN A 52 -5.28 -0.10 0.56
CA GLN A 52 -5.44 1.03 1.49
C GLN A 52 -6.02 2.28 0.81
N GLN A 53 -5.67 2.51 -0.47
CA GLN A 53 -6.13 3.66 -1.23
C GLN A 53 -7.59 3.50 -1.68
N GLU A 54 -8.00 2.29 -2.11
CA GLU A 54 -9.41 2.00 -2.46
C GLU A 54 -10.35 2.12 -1.26
N GLN A 55 -9.90 1.74 -0.06
CA GLN A 55 -10.73 1.82 1.15
C GLN A 55 -10.96 3.27 1.60
N GLN A 56 -9.99 4.15 1.37
CA GLN A 56 -10.10 5.58 1.69
C GLN A 56 -11.01 6.31 0.70
N GLU A 57 -10.93 6.00 -0.60
CA GLU A 57 -11.79 6.57 -1.64
C GLU A 57 -13.27 6.19 -1.45
N GLN A 58 -13.53 4.95 -0.99
CA GLN A 58 -14.89 4.48 -0.72
C GLN A 58 -15.52 5.15 0.51
N GLN A 59 -14.71 5.48 1.53
CA GLN A 59 -15.18 6.18 2.72
C GLN A 59 -15.50 7.66 2.42
N GLU A 60 -14.69 8.34 1.61
CA GLU A 60 -14.91 9.74 1.23
C GLU A 60 -16.18 9.90 0.36
N GLN A 61 -16.46 8.92 -0.51
CA GLN A 61 -17.67 8.91 -1.33
C GLN A 61 -18.95 8.69 -0.50
N GLN A 62 -18.88 7.87 0.56
CA GLN A 62 -20.01 7.63 1.46
C GLN A 62 -20.32 8.86 2.32
N GLU A 63 -19.30 9.55 2.83
CA GLU A 63 -19.47 10.77 3.64
C GLU A 63 -20.06 11.92 2.81
N GLN A 64 -19.68 12.03 1.53
CA GLN A 64 -20.22 13.03 0.62
C GLN A 64 -21.70 12.77 0.28
N GLN A 65 -22.10 11.51 0.14
CA GLN A 65 -23.50 11.14 -0.11
C GLN A 65 -24.39 11.40 1.11
N GLU A 66 -23.91 11.09 2.33
CA GLU A 66 -24.65 11.34 3.57
C GLU A 66 -24.82 12.84 3.85
N GLN A 67 -23.82 13.65 3.49
CA GLN A 67 -23.90 15.11 3.60
C GLN A 67 -24.91 15.72 2.63
N GLN A 68 -25.00 15.19 1.40
CA GLN A 68 -26.00 15.62 0.41
C GLN A 68 -27.43 15.26 0.84
N GLU A 69 -27.63 14.06 1.38
CA GLU A 69 -28.93 13.61 1.88
C GLU A 69 -29.40 14.42 3.11
N GLN A 70 -28.47 14.81 3.99
CA GLN A 70 -28.78 15.74 5.09
C GLN A 70 -29.18 17.13 4.59
N GLN A 71 -28.52 17.63 3.53
CA GLN A 71 -28.84 18.92 2.94
C GLN A 71 -30.24 18.90 2.32
N GLU A 72 -30.57 17.85 1.58
CA GLU A 72 -31.88 17.68 0.94
C GLU A 72 -33.00 17.52 1.99
N GLN A 73 -32.75 16.79 3.09
CA GLN A 73 -33.70 16.71 4.21
C GLN A 73 -33.92 18.06 4.91
N GLN A 74 -32.88 18.88 5.07
CA GLN A 74 -33.02 20.21 5.65
C GLN A 74 -33.80 21.15 4.72
N GLU A 75 -33.56 21.05 3.42
CA GLU A 75 -34.26 21.85 2.41
C GLU A 75 -35.74 21.43 2.29
N ALA A 76 -36.03 20.13 2.34
CA ALA A 76 -37.39 19.59 2.38
C ALA A 76 -38.16 19.99 3.64
N LYS A 77 -37.49 20.09 4.80
CA LYS A 77 -38.10 20.61 6.04
C LYS A 77 -38.39 22.10 5.96
N LYS A 78 -37.53 22.90 5.32
CA LYS A 78 -37.77 24.34 5.11
C LYS A 78 -38.86 24.63 4.07
N SER A 79 -39.07 23.72 3.11
CA SER A 79 -39.97 23.90 1.97
C SER A 79 -41.40 23.40 2.18
N LYS A 80 -41.81 23.00 3.40
CA LYS A 80 -43.24 22.78 3.72
C LYS A 80 -43.85 24.07 4.26
N PRO A 81 -44.63 24.84 3.46
CA PRO A 81 -45.39 25.95 3.99
C PRO A 81 -46.72 25.44 4.57
N LYS A 82 -47.05 25.97 5.75
CA LYS A 82 -48.40 26.20 6.30
C LYS A 82 -49.56 25.35 5.75
N LYS A 83 -49.99 24.38 6.57
CA LYS A 83 -51.40 24.11 6.90
C LYS A 83 -51.36 23.69 8.37
N GLU A 84 -52.11 24.24 9.32
CA GLU A 84 -53.39 24.92 9.30
C GLU A 84 -53.65 25.36 10.76
N LYS A 85 -54.54 26.36 10.92
CA LYS A 85 -55.23 26.81 12.14
C LYS A 85 -54.70 28.05 12.86
#